data_AF-A0A420W919-F1
#
_entry.id   AF-A0A420W919-F1
#
_cell.length_a   1.000
_cell.length_b   1.000
_cell.length_c   1.000
_cell.angle_alpha   90.00
_cell.angle_beta   90.00
_cell.angle_gamma   90.00
#
_symmetry.space_group_name_H-M   'P 1'
#
loop_
_entity.id
_entity.type
_entity.pdbx_description
1 polymer ?
#
loop_
_entity_poly.entity_id
_entity_poly.type
_entity_poly.pdbx_seq_one_letter_code
_entity_poly.pdbx_strand_id
1 'polypeptide(L)'
;MRKNSLLFILGTVVGAGAAYVATTRKEELLKKIEELQEQLKESELPEKAKGLVKDISESIKKLISTPEGEISEEEKKSILEEVEAKIQKLEETVKEGK
;
A
#
# COMPACT_ATOMS: atom_id res chain seq x y z
N MET A 1 5.14 -16.51 10.35
CA MET A 1 6.02 -15.47 9.75
C MET A 1 5.34 -14.63 8.65
N ARG A 2 4.41 -15.16 7.84
CA ARG A 2 3.80 -14.46 6.67
C ARG A 2 3.03 -13.15 6.95
N LYS A 3 2.36 -13.01 8.10
CA LYS A 3 1.59 -11.79 8.42
C LYS A 3 2.49 -10.56 8.69
N ASN A 4 3.66 -10.79 9.29
CA ASN A 4 4.58 -9.71 9.66
C ASN A 4 5.35 -9.16 8.46
N SER A 5 5.62 -10.00 7.45
CA SER A 5 6.25 -9.56 6.20
C SER A 5 5.31 -8.70 5.36
N LEU A 6 4.02 -9.03 5.28
CA LEU A 6 3.04 -8.23 4.54
C LEU A 6 2.87 -6.82 5.12
N LEU A 7 2.71 -6.70 6.44
CA LEU A 7 2.62 -5.39 7.11
C LEU A 7 3.91 -4.59 6.97
N PHE A 8 5.07 -5.25 7.00
CA PHE A 8 6.36 -4.60 6.77
C PHE A 8 6.49 -4.06 5.34
N ILE A 9 6.09 -4.82 4.32
CA ILE A 9 6.15 -4.35 2.92
C ILE A 9 5.14 -3.23 2.71
N LEU A 10 3.93 -3.30 3.30
CA LEU A 10 2.95 -2.21 3.28
C LEU A 10 3.49 -0.93 3.89
N GLY A 11 4.05 -1.00 5.10
CA GLY A 11 4.67 0.15 5.75
C GLY A 11 5.83 0.72 4.93
N THR A 12 6.61 -0.14 4.28
CA THR A 12 7.71 0.28 3.39
C THR A 12 7.17 0.97 2.14
N VAL A 13 6.14 0.44 1.48
CA VAL A 13 5.55 1.02 0.26
C VAL A 13 4.86 2.35 0.55
N VAL A 14 4.29 2.52 1.75
CA VAL A 14 3.60 3.75 2.16
C VAL A 14 4.59 4.81 2.63
N GLY A 15 5.54 4.44 3.47
CA GLY A 15 6.64 5.33 3.88
C GLY A 15 7.50 5.74 2.70
N ALA A 16 7.74 4.82 1.76
CA ALA A 16 8.37 5.15 0.50
C ALA A 16 7.44 6.01 -0.36
N GLY A 17 6.17 5.68 -0.54
CA GLY A 17 5.20 6.47 -1.32
C GLY A 17 5.09 7.93 -0.90
N ALA A 18 5.13 8.20 0.40
CA ALA A 18 5.18 9.57 0.94
C ALA A 18 6.51 10.30 0.63
N ALA A 19 7.62 9.57 0.59
CA ALA A 19 8.94 10.10 0.21
C ALA A 19 9.18 10.10 -1.33
N TYR A 20 8.40 9.33 -2.10
CA TYR A 20 8.71 8.93 -3.48
C TYR A 20 8.13 9.82 -4.56
N VAL A 21 7.29 10.77 -4.21
CA VAL A 21 7.01 11.87 -5.13
C VAL A 21 8.32 12.59 -5.50
N ALA A 22 9.43 12.38 -4.79
CA ALA A 22 10.70 13.05 -5.03
C ALA A 22 11.85 12.24 -5.69
N THR A 23 11.78 10.90 -5.90
CA THR A 23 12.98 10.15 -6.39
C THR A 23 12.74 9.00 -7.39
N THR A 24 13.76 8.76 -8.22
CA THR A 24 13.87 8.00 -9.49
C THR A 24 13.58 6.49 -9.47
N ARG A 25 12.96 5.94 -8.42
CA ARG A 25 12.88 4.48 -8.22
C ARG A 25 11.49 3.87 -8.44
N LYS A 26 10.62 4.56 -9.19
CA LYS A 26 9.21 4.18 -9.44
C LYS A 26 9.04 2.69 -9.79
N GLU A 27 9.95 2.13 -10.56
CA GLU A 27 9.99 0.71 -10.93
C GLU A 27 10.17 -0.23 -9.72
N GLU A 28 11.02 0.15 -8.75
CA GLU A 28 11.24 -0.64 -7.53
C GLU A 28 9.97 -0.69 -6.65
N LEU A 29 9.24 0.42 -6.56
CA LEU A 29 7.95 0.46 -5.86
C LEU A 29 6.87 -0.35 -6.56
N LEU A 30 6.77 -0.23 -7.88
CA LEU A 30 5.83 -1.04 -8.65
C LEU A 30 6.09 -2.53 -8.45
N LYS A 31 7.36 -2.94 -8.50
CA LYS A 31 7.76 -4.33 -8.23
C LYS A 31 7.40 -4.77 -6.80
N LYS A 32 7.66 -3.95 -5.79
CA LYS A 32 7.26 -4.25 -4.40
C LYS A 32 5.75 -4.38 -4.23
N ILE A 33 4.96 -3.58 -4.95
CA ILE A 33 3.49 -3.69 -4.96
C ILE A 33 3.06 -5.01 -5.60
N GLU A 34 3.68 -5.42 -6.70
CA GLU A 34 3.40 -6.71 -7.35
C GLU A 34 3.75 -7.89 -6.44
N GLU A 35 4.93 -7.87 -5.82
CA GLU A 35 5.33 -8.86 -4.81
C GLU A 35 4.33 -8.93 -3.64
N LEU A 36 3.82 -7.78 -3.21
CA LEU A 36 2.82 -7.70 -2.15
C LEU A 36 1.48 -8.33 -2.59
N GLN A 37 1.05 -8.08 -3.83
CA GLN A 37 -0.15 -8.71 -4.40
C GLN A 37 0.01 -10.22 -4.56
N GLU A 38 1.19 -10.72 -4.91
CA GLU A 38 1.47 -12.16 -4.95
C GLU A 38 1.42 -12.79 -3.56
N GLN A 39 2.10 -12.19 -2.58
CA GLN A 39 2.07 -12.67 -1.20
C GLN A 39 0.65 -12.66 -0.62
N LEU A 40 -0.20 -11.73 -1.06
CA LEU A 40 -1.59 -11.66 -0.64
C LEU A 40 -2.39 -12.89 -1.08
N LYS A 41 -2.17 -13.36 -2.32
CA LYS A 41 -2.85 -14.55 -2.88
C LYS A 41 -2.53 -15.80 -2.07
N GLU A 42 -1.29 -15.93 -1.60
CA GLU A 42 -0.83 -17.05 -0.77
C GLU A 42 -1.04 -16.83 0.73
N SER A 43 -1.60 -15.69 1.13
CA SER A 43 -1.76 -15.34 2.55
C SER A 43 -2.99 -16.01 3.18
N GLU A 44 -2.83 -16.40 4.44
CA GLU A 44 -3.92 -16.84 5.33
C GLU A 44 -4.63 -15.63 5.98
N LEU A 45 -4.60 -14.47 5.33
CA LEU A 45 -5.32 -13.30 5.83
C LEU A 45 -6.84 -13.50 5.61
N PRO A 46 -7.67 -12.97 6.53
CA PRO A 46 -9.10 -12.92 6.29
C PRO A 46 -9.41 -12.19 4.98
N GLU A 47 -10.47 -12.58 4.27
CA GLU A 47 -10.87 -11.95 3.00
C GLU A 47 -11.06 -10.43 3.14
N LYS A 48 -11.55 -9.96 4.29
CA LYS A 48 -11.66 -8.53 4.62
C LYS A 48 -10.29 -7.84 4.63
N ALA A 49 -9.27 -8.47 5.22
CA ALA A 49 -7.91 -7.95 5.23
C ALA A 49 -7.29 -8.00 3.82
N LYS A 50 -7.53 -9.07 3.05
CA LYS A 50 -7.09 -9.13 1.65
C LYS A 50 -7.69 -8.01 0.80
N GLY A 51 -8.97 -7.71 0.96
CA GLY A 51 -9.62 -6.58 0.31
C GLY A 51 -8.92 -5.26 0.61
N LEU A 52 -8.65 -4.97 1.89
CA LEU A 52 -7.96 -3.75 2.31
C LEU A 52 -6.56 -3.63 1.70
N VAL A 53 -5.79 -4.73 1.69
CA VAL A 53 -4.44 -4.73 1.10
C VAL A 53 -4.49 -4.46 -0.40
N LYS A 54 -5.45 -5.05 -1.10
CA LYS A 54 -5.64 -4.82 -2.54
C LYS A 54 -5.95 -3.36 -2.81
N ASP A 55 -6.89 -2.77 -2.06
CA ASP A 55 -7.27 -1.37 -2.21
C ASP A 55 -6.09 -0.42 -1.96
N ILE A 56 -5.31 -0.68 -0.90
CA ILE A 56 -4.10 0.11 -0.60
C ILE A 56 -3.09 0.02 -1.75
N SER A 57 -2.83 -1.19 -2.24
CA SER A 57 -1.89 -1.46 -3.33
C SER A 57 -2.29 -0.72 -4.61
N GLU A 58 -3.58 -0.71 -4.93
CA GLU A 58 -4.13 -0.01 -6.10
C GLU A 58 -4.05 1.51 -5.95
N SER A 59 -4.39 2.07 -4.77
CA SER A 59 -4.28 3.50 -4.49
C SER A 59 -2.83 3.98 -4.64
N ILE A 60 -1.86 3.25 -4.09
CA ILE A 60 -0.45 3.60 -4.21
C ILE A 60 0.04 3.43 -5.64
N LYS A 61 -0.35 2.33 -6.32
CA LYS A 61 -0.02 2.11 -7.74
C LYS A 61 -0.52 3.25 -8.62
N LYS A 62 -1.72 3.77 -8.36
CA LYS A 62 -2.26 4.95 -9.06
C LYS A 62 -1.37 6.16 -8.82
N LEU A 63 -1.07 6.46 -7.55
CA LEU A 63 -0.21 7.59 -7.14
C LEU A 63 1.16 7.59 -7.84
N ILE A 64 1.85 6.45 -7.82
CA ILE A 64 3.18 6.34 -8.46
C ILE A 64 3.09 6.26 -9.98
N SER A 65 2.02 5.71 -10.55
CA SER A 65 1.87 5.57 -12.01
C SER A 65 1.50 6.89 -12.67
N THR A 66 0.74 7.75 -11.98
CA THR A 66 0.40 9.09 -12.45
C THR A 66 1.65 9.97 -12.60
N PRO A 67 1.87 10.59 -13.78
CA PRO A 67 2.97 11.53 -13.99
C PRO A 67 2.96 12.72 -13.02
N GLU A 68 4.14 13.25 -12.71
CA GLU A 68 4.25 14.51 -11.95
C GLU A 68 3.53 15.65 -12.67
N GLY A 69 2.70 16.40 -11.94
CA GLY A 69 1.91 17.50 -12.48
C GLY A 69 0.50 17.14 -12.96
N GLU A 70 0.18 15.85 -13.13
CA GLU A 70 -1.20 15.42 -13.45
C GLU A 70 -2.09 15.26 -12.20
N ILE A 71 -1.49 15.19 -11.02
CA ILE A 71 -2.22 15.09 -9.75
C ILE A 71 -1.74 16.23 -8.84
N SER A 72 -2.70 16.95 -8.27
CA SER A 72 -2.42 18.06 -7.37
C SER A 72 -1.81 17.58 -6.05
N GLU A 73 -1.02 18.42 -5.38
CA GLU A 73 -0.49 18.09 -4.04
C GLU A 73 -1.61 17.82 -3.03
N GLU A 74 -2.75 18.51 -3.15
CA GLU A 74 -3.94 18.25 -2.33
C GLU A 74 -4.56 16.87 -2.61
N GLU A 75 -4.66 16.47 -3.88
CA GLU A 75 -5.08 15.09 -4.20
C GLU A 75 -4.07 14.05 -3.73
N LYS A 76 -2.76 14.30 -3.85
CA LYS A 76 -1.75 13.37 -3.32
C LYS A 76 -1.95 13.17 -1.83
N LYS A 77 -2.10 14.27 -1.09
CA LYS A 77 -2.32 14.26 0.35
C LYS A 77 -3.59 13.51 0.72
N SER A 78 -4.69 13.77 0.02
CA SER A 78 -5.97 13.08 0.22
C SER A 78 -5.86 11.56 0.00
N ILE A 79 -5.21 11.13 -1.09
CA ILE A 79 -5.00 9.71 -1.38
C ILE A 79 -4.11 9.06 -0.32
N LEU A 80 -3.04 9.74 0.12
CA LEU A 80 -2.15 9.23 1.17
C LEU A 80 -2.87 9.11 2.52
N GLU A 81 -3.70 10.08 2.90
CA GLU A 81 -4.52 10.03 4.12
C GLU A 81 -5.53 8.87 4.06
N GLU A 82 -6.16 8.64 2.90
CA GLU A 82 -7.06 7.50 2.71
C GLU A 82 -6.32 6.17 2.84
N VAL A 83 -5.12 6.07 2.24
CA VAL A 83 -4.24 4.90 2.35
C VAL A 83 -3.87 4.64 3.82
N GLU A 84 -3.49 5.67 4.57
CA GLU A 84 -3.13 5.56 5.98
C GLU A 84 -4.31 5.07 6.83
N ALA A 85 -5.51 5.60 6.60
CA ALA A 85 -6.73 5.13 7.27
C ALA A 85 -7.05 3.66 6.95
N LYS A 86 -6.83 3.23 5.70
CA LYS A 86 -7.01 1.81 5.32
C LYS A 86 -5.98 0.90 5.97
N ILE A 87 -4.74 1.36 6.15
CA ILE A 87 -3.70 0.61 6.85
C ILE A 87 -4.04 0.44 8.32
N GLN A 88 -4.52 1.49 8.99
CA GLN A 88 -4.98 1.38 10.38
C GLN A 88 -6.09 0.33 10.51
N LYS A 89 -7.10 0.37 9.62
CA LYS A 89 -8.17 -0.64 9.58
C LYS A 89 -7.65 -2.05 9.28
N LEU A 90 -6.64 -2.17 8.44
CA LEU A 90 -5.99 -3.44 8.14
C LEU A 90 -5.29 -3.99 9.38
N GLU A 91 -4.54 -3.16 10.10
CA GLU A 91 -3.91 -3.56 11.35
C GLU A 91 -4.92 -4.03 12.38
N GLU A 92 -6.01 -3.29 12.56
CA GLU A 92 -7.12 -3.68 13.45
C GLU A 92 -7.73 -5.02 13.01
N THR A 93 -8.07 -5.16 11.73
CA THR A 93 -8.66 -6.41 11.20
C THR A 93 -7.72 -7.61 11.37
N VAL A 94 -6.41 -7.40 11.23
CA VAL A 94 -5.40 -8.45 11.44
C VAL A 94 -5.17 -8.75 12.93
N LYS A 95 -5.30 -7.75 13.81
CA LYS A 95 -5.20 -7.89 15.27
C LYS A 95 -6.45 -8.56 15.86
N GLU A 96 -7.65 -8.21 15.38
CA GLU A 96 -8.94 -8.77 15.81
C GLU A 96 -9.21 -10.16 15.24
N GLY A 97 -8.73 -10.46 14.03
CA GLY A 97 -8.83 -11.78 13.40
C GLY A 97 -7.80 -12.80 13.91
N LYS A 98 -7.38 -12.68 15.17
CA LYS A 98 -6.35 -13.51 15.81
C LYS A 98 -6.93 -14.27 17.00
#